data_AF-A0A7W0PV59-F1
#
_entry.id   AF-A0A7W0PV59-F1
#
_cell.length_a   1.000
_cell.length_b   1.000
_cell.length_c   1.000
_cell.angle_alpha   90.00
_cell.angle_beta   90.00
_cell.angle_gamma   90.00
#
_symmetry.space_group_name_H-M   'P 1'
#
loop_
_entity.id
_entity.type
_entity.pdbx_description
1 polymer ?
#
loop_
_entity_poly.entity_id
_entity_poly.type
_entity_poly.pdbx_seq_one_letter_code
_entity_poly.pdbx_strand_id
1 'polypeptide(L)'
;MKSSVTPDAAIRPSRWRLVAWLVLVLALTALGYAGRLDGSEPPDDIAFRYAYALGALVQYGVMLGILLLIARGLPVREFFALRRPASWWKAAGLAAAALVAIWIVGAALAPFLDATEEQGLVPDEFDSSRVGAFVAFFVVVAFVAPVVEELTYRGLGFSLLAPYGVTVAILLTGVLFGLAHGLLIALPVLTFFGIAVGWLRARTHSIYPSIALHSLFNGTALILSVSGVGG
;
A
#
# COMPACT_ATOMS: atom_id res chain seq x y z
N MET A 1 10.97 -32.21 18.39
CA MET A 1 10.18 -31.23 17.61
C MET A 1 10.58 -29.84 18.09
N LYS A 2 11.47 -29.13 17.38
CA LYS A 2 11.88 -27.77 17.77
C LYS A 2 10.72 -26.83 17.46
N SER A 3 10.10 -26.23 18.49
CA SER A 3 9.10 -25.19 18.31
C SER A 3 9.76 -24.01 17.60
N SER A 4 9.37 -23.78 16.34
CA SER A 4 9.71 -22.56 15.60
C SER A 4 8.92 -21.40 16.19
N VAL A 5 9.39 -20.87 17.32
CA VAL A 5 8.95 -19.55 17.78
C VAL A 5 9.42 -18.58 16.69
N THR A 6 8.47 -18.04 15.93
CA THR A 6 8.77 -16.96 14.99
C THR A 6 9.34 -15.79 15.80
N PRO A 7 10.45 -15.15 15.37
CA PRO A 7 11.10 -14.07 16.14
C PRO A 7 10.15 -12.93 16.52
N ASP A 8 9.06 -12.77 15.78
CA ASP A 8 8.05 -11.72 15.98
C ASP A 8 7.15 -11.95 17.22
N ALA A 9 7.22 -13.10 17.90
CA ALA A 9 6.35 -13.43 19.04
C ALA A 9 6.85 -12.91 20.41
N ALA A 10 8.11 -12.44 20.51
CA ALA A 10 8.76 -12.21 21.80
C ALA A 10 8.53 -10.82 22.43
N ILE A 11 8.03 -9.83 21.67
CA ILE A 11 7.78 -8.47 22.19
C ILE A 11 6.33 -8.11 21.90
N ARG A 12 5.46 -8.16 22.91
CA ARG A 12 4.11 -7.58 22.79
C ARG A 12 4.24 -6.06 22.88
N PRO A 13 3.98 -5.31 21.81
CA PRO A 13 4.03 -3.86 21.87
C PRO A 13 2.95 -3.34 22.83
N SER A 14 3.24 -2.20 23.46
CA SER A 14 2.32 -1.53 24.37
C SER A 14 1.00 -1.19 23.68
N ARG A 15 -0.14 -1.46 24.33
CA ARG A 15 -1.50 -1.27 23.78
C ARG A 15 -1.72 0.11 23.14
N TRP A 16 -1.11 1.17 23.70
CA TRP A 16 -1.23 2.53 23.16
C TRP A 16 -0.70 2.65 21.73
N ARG A 17 0.31 1.88 21.32
CA ARG A 17 0.87 1.94 19.96
C ARG A 17 -0.09 1.34 18.94
N LEU A 18 -0.77 0.27 19.31
CA LEU A 18 -1.85 -0.30 18.50
C LEU A 18 -2.99 0.71 18.35
N VAL A 19 -3.41 1.35 19.45
CA VAL A 19 -4.45 2.39 19.41
C VAL A 19 -3.99 3.58 18.56
N ALA A 20 -2.77 4.10 18.75
CA ALA A 20 -2.25 5.24 17.99
C ALA A 20 -2.11 4.92 16.50
N TRP A 21 -1.64 3.71 16.16
CA TRP A 21 -1.59 3.24 14.78
C TRP A 21 -2.99 3.10 14.17
N LEU A 22 -3.95 2.54 14.90
CA LEU A 22 -5.34 2.45 14.44
C LEU A 22 -5.95 3.85 14.23
N VAL A 23 -5.70 4.80 15.14
CA VAL A 23 -6.16 6.19 15.02
C VAL A 23 -5.56 6.84 13.78
N LEU A 24 -4.26 6.67 13.52
CA LEU A 24 -3.62 7.17 12.30
C LEU A 24 -4.31 6.61 11.05
N VAL A 25 -4.49 5.29 10.97
CA VAL A 25 -5.09 4.64 9.80
C VAL A 25 -6.55 5.06 9.61
N LEU A 26 -7.35 5.07 10.68
CA LEU A 26 -8.75 5.48 10.61
C LEU A 26 -8.91 6.97 10.27
N ALA A 27 -8.00 7.83 10.72
CA ALA A 27 -7.98 9.23 10.33
C ALA A 27 -7.66 9.40 8.83
N LEU A 28 -6.70 8.66 8.29
CA LEU A 28 -6.39 8.65 6.86
C LEU A 28 -7.59 8.14 6.04
N THR A 29 -8.23 7.06 6.47
CA THR A 29 -9.48 6.56 5.87
C THR A 29 -10.58 7.62 5.88
N ALA A 30 -10.82 8.26 7.02
CA ALA A 30 -11.85 9.29 7.15
C ALA A 30 -11.58 10.49 6.23
N LEU A 31 -10.31 10.92 6.11
CA LEU A 31 -9.92 11.99 5.20
C LEU A 31 -10.14 11.60 3.73
N GLY A 32 -9.79 10.37 3.35
CA GLY A 32 -10.02 9.86 1.99
C GLY A 32 -11.50 9.86 1.60
N TYR A 33 -12.38 9.45 2.50
CA TYR A 33 -13.83 9.47 2.27
C TYR A 33 -14.46 10.88 2.41
N ALA A 34 -13.91 11.76 3.24
CA ALA A 34 -14.44 13.12 3.39
C ALA A 34 -14.38 13.91 2.07
N GLY A 35 -13.28 13.78 1.31
CA GLY A 35 -13.14 14.39 -0.02
C GLY A 35 -14.07 13.81 -1.08
N ARG A 36 -14.76 12.69 -0.81
CA ARG A 36 -15.82 12.15 -1.69
C ARG A 36 -17.18 12.72 -1.36
N LEU A 37 -17.44 12.99 -0.07
CA LEU A 37 -18.73 13.46 0.41
C LEU A 37 -18.99 14.93 0.06
N ASP A 38 -17.94 15.70 -0.20
CA ASP A 38 -18.08 17.10 -0.64
C ASP A 38 -18.46 17.22 -2.13
N GLY A 39 -18.53 16.10 -2.86
CA GLY A 39 -18.93 16.05 -4.27
C GLY A 39 -17.89 16.64 -5.22
N SER A 40 -16.68 16.95 -4.76
CA SER A 40 -15.59 17.39 -5.61
C SER A 40 -14.97 16.19 -6.34
N GLU A 41 -15.10 16.17 -7.65
CA GLU A 41 -14.37 15.21 -8.48
C GLU A 41 -12.94 15.72 -8.68
N PRO A 42 -11.92 14.89 -8.40
CA PRO A 42 -10.56 15.27 -8.72
C PRO A 42 -10.42 15.46 -10.24
N PRO A 43 -9.63 16.43 -10.70
CA PRO A 43 -9.40 16.64 -12.13
C PRO A 43 -8.80 15.40 -12.80
N ASP A 44 -9.23 15.10 -14.02
CA ASP A 44 -8.79 13.92 -14.79
C ASP A 44 -7.29 13.96 -15.19
N ASP A 45 -6.62 15.07 -14.92
CA ASP A 45 -5.21 15.32 -15.23
C ASP A 45 -4.30 15.39 -13.98
N ILE A 46 -4.71 14.82 -12.85
CA ILE A 46 -3.93 14.86 -11.58
C ILE A 46 -2.46 14.46 -11.78
N ALA A 47 -2.20 13.45 -12.62
CA ALA A 47 -0.87 12.92 -12.85
C ALA A 47 0.04 13.93 -13.57
N PHE A 48 -0.53 14.86 -14.35
CA PHE A 48 0.21 15.87 -15.11
C PHE A 48 0.32 17.22 -14.38
N ARG A 49 0.08 17.25 -13.06
CA ARG A 49 0.08 18.49 -12.26
C ARG A 49 1.01 18.38 -11.05
N TYR A 50 2.06 19.20 -11.02
CA TYR A 50 3.05 19.23 -9.93
C TYR A 50 2.45 19.39 -8.53
N ALA A 51 1.33 20.12 -8.41
CA ALA A 51 0.65 20.33 -7.14
C ALA A 51 0.22 19.02 -6.48
N TYR A 52 -0.25 18.03 -7.24
CA TYR A 52 -0.67 16.73 -6.70
C TYR A 52 0.53 15.87 -6.31
N ALA A 53 1.61 15.87 -7.10
CA ALA A 53 2.85 15.19 -6.74
C ALA A 53 3.44 15.77 -5.43
N LEU A 54 3.49 17.10 -5.32
CA LEU A 54 3.98 17.78 -4.12
C LEU A 54 3.07 17.55 -2.90
N GLY A 55 1.76 17.65 -3.09
CA GLY A 55 0.77 17.37 -2.05
C GLY A 55 0.89 15.94 -1.52
N ALA A 56 0.99 14.95 -2.42
CA ALA A 56 1.20 13.56 -2.06
C ALA A 56 2.53 13.36 -1.31
N LEU A 57 3.63 13.98 -1.76
CA LEU A 57 4.92 13.92 -1.07
C LEU A 57 4.84 14.47 0.36
N VAL A 58 4.17 15.61 0.55
CA VAL A 58 3.93 16.20 1.88
C VAL A 58 3.09 15.26 2.74
N GLN A 59 1.99 14.73 2.21
CA GLN A 59 1.12 13.77 2.90
C GLN A 59 1.91 12.55 3.38
N TYR A 60 2.67 11.89 2.49
CA TYR A 60 3.48 10.73 2.86
C TYR A 60 4.61 11.09 3.83
N GLY A 61 5.18 12.29 3.74
CA GLY A 61 6.15 12.81 4.70
C GLY A 61 5.55 12.96 6.11
N VAL A 62 4.36 13.54 6.22
CA VAL A 62 3.62 13.68 7.49
C VAL A 62 3.25 12.32 8.06
N MET A 63 2.70 11.43 7.22
CA MET A 63 2.34 10.07 7.60
C MET A 63 3.56 9.30 8.14
N LEU A 64 4.70 9.34 7.43
CA LEU A 64 5.94 8.73 7.88
C LEU A 64 6.43 9.34 9.19
N GLY A 65 6.37 10.67 9.34
CA GLY A 65 6.73 11.37 10.57
C GLY A 65 5.92 10.86 11.77
N ILE A 66 4.59 10.80 11.65
CA ILE A 66 3.70 10.27 12.70
C ILE A 66 4.01 8.80 12.98
N LEU A 67 4.20 7.99 11.93
CA LEU A 67 4.54 6.57 12.07
C LEU A 67 5.84 6.36 12.86
N LEU A 68 6.88 7.15 12.58
CA LEU A 68 8.16 7.12 13.29
C LEU A 68 8.03 7.59 14.74
N LEU A 69 7.15 8.55 15.04
CA LEU A 69 6.81 8.94 16.41
C LEU A 69 6.13 7.79 17.16
N ILE A 70 5.15 7.11 16.53
CA ILE A 70 4.49 5.92 17.11
C ILE A 70 5.50 4.79 17.30
N ALA A 71 6.53 4.66 16.46
CA ALA A 71 7.55 3.63 16.56
C ALA A 71 8.73 4.01 17.50
N ARG A 72 8.77 5.22 18.03
CA ARG A 72 9.89 5.72 18.84
C ARG A 72 10.16 4.79 20.04
N GLY A 73 11.42 4.38 20.19
CA GLY A 73 11.87 3.47 21.26
C GLY A 73 11.61 1.99 21.01
N LEU A 74 11.06 1.59 19.85
CA LEU A 74 11.00 0.20 19.43
C LEU A 74 12.30 -0.21 18.68
N PRO A 75 12.64 -1.50 18.65
CA PRO A 75 13.65 -2.01 17.73
C PRO A 75 13.11 -1.92 16.28
N VAL A 76 13.33 -0.77 15.64
CA VAL A 76 12.78 -0.40 14.32
C VAL A 76 13.01 -1.50 13.27
N ARG A 77 14.20 -2.10 13.24
CA ARG A 77 14.49 -3.15 12.25
C ARG A 77 13.60 -4.39 12.39
N GLU A 78 13.20 -4.75 13.60
CA GLU A 78 12.37 -5.91 13.87
C GLU A 78 10.90 -5.58 13.59
N PHE A 79 10.39 -4.48 14.16
CA PHE A 79 8.99 -4.08 14.02
C PHE A 79 8.61 -3.68 12.59
N PHE A 80 9.54 -3.12 11.81
CA PHE A 80 9.30 -2.85 10.40
C PHE A 80 9.72 -4.00 9.47
N ALA A 81 10.21 -5.12 10.02
CA ALA A 81 10.74 -6.24 9.24
C ALA A 81 11.78 -5.82 8.18
N LEU A 82 12.66 -4.88 8.53
CA LEU A 82 13.75 -4.35 7.69
C LEU A 82 14.91 -5.34 7.60
N ARG A 83 14.63 -6.53 7.08
CA ARG A 83 15.59 -7.62 6.92
C ARG A 83 15.45 -8.24 5.55
N ARG A 84 16.54 -8.80 5.02
CA ARG A 84 16.52 -9.50 3.74
C ARG A 84 15.71 -10.80 3.87
N PRO A 85 14.96 -11.22 2.83
CA PRO A 85 14.34 -12.53 2.82
C PRO A 85 15.40 -13.63 2.82
N ALA A 86 15.06 -14.83 3.29
CA ALA A 86 15.99 -15.96 3.31
C ALA A 86 16.48 -16.39 1.91
N SER A 87 15.65 -16.17 0.88
CA SER A 87 16.02 -16.37 -0.53
C SER A 87 15.27 -15.37 -1.39
N TRP A 88 16.02 -14.57 -2.16
CA TRP A 88 15.45 -13.59 -3.08
C TRP A 88 14.70 -14.24 -4.24
N TRP A 89 15.18 -15.39 -4.75
CA TRP A 89 14.49 -16.12 -5.80
C TRP A 89 13.13 -16.66 -5.36
N LYS A 90 13.07 -17.22 -4.14
CA LYS A 90 11.79 -17.66 -3.56
C LYS A 90 10.86 -16.48 -3.33
N ALA A 91 11.39 -15.35 -2.82
CA ALA A 91 10.59 -14.15 -2.61
C ALA A 91 10.04 -13.60 -3.94
N ALA A 92 10.86 -13.56 -4.99
CA ALA A 92 10.44 -13.15 -6.33
C ALA A 92 9.35 -14.07 -6.91
N GLY A 93 9.50 -15.39 -6.77
CA GLY A 93 8.47 -16.35 -7.20
C GLY A 93 7.14 -16.18 -6.46
N LEU A 94 7.18 -15.96 -5.14
CA LEU A 94 5.98 -15.67 -4.36
C LEU A 94 5.36 -14.31 -4.72
N ALA A 95 6.18 -13.30 -4.99
CA ALA A 95 5.72 -11.99 -5.42
C ALA A 95 5.06 -12.04 -6.80
N ALA A 96 5.65 -12.77 -7.76
CA ALA A 96 5.06 -12.99 -9.08
C ALA A 96 3.72 -13.74 -8.98
N ALA A 97 3.64 -14.79 -8.15
CA ALA A 97 2.39 -15.50 -7.92
C ALA A 97 1.31 -14.60 -7.30
N ALA A 98 1.68 -13.76 -6.33
CA ALA A 98 0.77 -12.78 -5.75
C ALA A 98 0.30 -11.74 -6.76
N LEU A 99 1.21 -11.21 -7.60
CA LEU A 99 0.87 -10.25 -8.66
C LEU A 99 -0.10 -10.85 -9.69
N VAL A 100 0.15 -12.08 -10.14
CA VAL A 100 -0.76 -12.80 -11.04
C VAL A 100 -2.12 -13.01 -10.39
N ALA A 101 -2.17 -13.38 -9.11
CA ALA A 101 -3.43 -13.53 -8.39
C ALA A 101 -4.21 -12.20 -8.30
N ILE A 102 -3.51 -11.09 -8.03
CA ILE A 102 -4.10 -9.74 -8.00
C ILE A 102 -4.72 -9.40 -9.36
N TRP A 103 -3.99 -9.64 -10.47
CA TRP A 103 -4.52 -9.38 -11.81
C TRP A 103 -5.69 -10.27 -12.18
N ILE A 104 -5.68 -11.55 -11.81
CA ILE A 104 -6.81 -12.47 -12.04
C ILE A 104 -8.05 -11.96 -11.29
N VAL A 105 -7.90 -11.56 -10.02
CA VAL A 105 -9.02 -11.02 -9.23
C VAL A 105 -9.51 -9.70 -9.80
N GLY A 106 -8.60 -8.80 -10.20
CA GLY A 106 -8.95 -7.54 -10.86
C GLY A 106 -9.75 -7.79 -12.14
N ALA A 107 -9.26 -8.66 -13.03
CA ALA A 107 -9.94 -9.01 -14.28
C ALA A 107 -11.30 -9.70 -14.06
N ALA A 108 -11.42 -10.55 -13.03
CA ALA A 108 -12.68 -11.20 -12.69
C ALA A 108 -13.73 -10.21 -12.15
N LEU A 109 -13.28 -9.13 -11.50
CA LEU A 109 -14.15 -8.10 -10.94
C LEU A 109 -14.45 -6.96 -11.92
N ALA A 110 -13.62 -6.75 -12.94
CA ALA A 110 -13.77 -5.66 -13.91
C ALA A 110 -15.18 -5.55 -14.56
N PRO A 111 -15.89 -6.66 -14.92
CA PRO A 111 -17.24 -6.54 -15.47
C PRO A 111 -18.30 -6.01 -14.49
N PHE A 112 -17.98 -5.95 -13.19
CA PHE A 112 -18.91 -5.55 -12.13
C PHE A 112 -18.49 -4.25 -11.45
N LEU A 113 -17.21 -3.90 -11.52
CA LEU A 113 -16.59 -2.79 -10.80
C LEU A 113 -15.66 -2.04 -11.75
N ASP A 114 -15.96 -0.78 -12.03
CA ASP A 114 -15.02 0.10 -12.73
C ASP A 114 -13.99 0.69 -11.75
N ALA A 115 -13.18 -0.21 -11.18
CA ALA A 115 -12.17 0.15 -10.19
C ALA A 115 -11.04 0.98 -10.77
N THR A 116 -10.83 0.91 -12.09
CA THR A 116 -9.77 1.64 -12.80
C THR A 116 -10.19 3.09 -13.01
N GLU A 117 -11.41 3.33 -13.47
CA GLU A 117 -11.98 4.67 -13.61
C GLU A 117 -12.02 5.39 -12.25
N GLU A 118 -12.51 4.73 -11.21
CA GLU A 118 -12.63 5.34 -9.87
C GLU A 118 -11.26 5.76 -9.27
N GLN A 119 -10.18 5.07 -9.65
CA GLN A 119 -8.83 5.43 -9.21
C GLN A 119 -8.33 6.74 -9.83
N GLY A 120 -8.93 7.20 -10.94
CA GLY A 120 -8.54 8.45 -11.61
C GLY A 120 -7.08 8.46 -12.06
N LEU A 121 -6.46 7.29 -12.21
CA LEU A 121 -5.06 7.14 -12.60
C LEU A 121 -4.88 7.07 -14.11
N VAL A 122 -5.97 7.00 -14.90
CA VAL A 122 -5.98 6.95 -16.36
C VAL A 122 -6.32 8.33 -16.93
N PRO A 123 -5.34 9.07 -17.46
CA PRO A 123 -5.60 10.28 -18.21
C PRO A 123 -6.19 9.93 -19.58
N ASP A 124 -7.12 10.74 -20.07
CA ASP A 124 -7.73 10.55 -21.40
C ASP A 124 -6.69 10.60 -22.54
N GLU A 125 -5.65 11.43 -22.38
CA GLU A 125 -4.55 11.54 -23.34
C GLU A 125 -3.21 11.79 -22.66
N PHE A 126 -2.14 11.22 -23.22
CA PHE A 126 -0.78 11.52 -22.79
C PHE A 126 -0.34 12.92 -23.23
N ASP A 127 -0.08 13.81 -22.28
CA ASP A 127 0.42 15.16 -22.56
C ASP A 127 1.95 15.25 -22.44
N SER A 128 2.61 15.15 -23.59
CA SER A 128 4.07 15.26 -23.68
C SER A 128 4.63 16.59 -23.17
N SER A 129 3.86 17.68 -23.20
CA SER A 129 4.30 19.00 -22.73
C SER A 129 4.43 19.08 -21.21
N ARG A 130 3.74 18.18 -20.49
CA ARG A 130 3.71 18.09 -19.02
C ARG A 130 4.42 16.85 -18.47
N VAL A 131 5.26 16.20 -19.28
CA VAL A 131 5.97 14.96 -18.88
C VAL A 131 6.76 15.09 -17.59
N GLY A 132 7.31 16.27 -17.28
CA GLY A 132 8.02 16.52 -16.02
C GLY A 132 7.13 16.36 -14.79
N ALA A 133 5.88 16.82 -14.87
CA ALA A 133 4.90 16.66 -13.78
C ALA A 133 4.47 15.19 -13.64
N PHE A 134 4.25 14.50 -14.76
CA PHE A 134 3.98 13.06 -14.78
C PHE A 134 5.11 12.25 -14.14
N VAL A 135 6.37 12.53 -14.49
CA VAL A 135 7.53 11.86 -13.89
C VAL A 135 7.59 12.14 -12.37
N ALA A 136 7.33 13.37 -11.92
CA ALA A 136 7.29 13.68 -10.50
C ALA A 136 6.19 12.89 -9.78
N PHE A 137 4.98 12.84 -10.35
CA PHE A 137 3.86 12.07 -9.82
C PHE A 137 4.17 10.56 -9.78
N PHE A 138 4.73 10.04 -10.88
CA PHE A 138 5.18 8.65 -11.00
C PHE A 138 6.18 8.28 -9.92
N VAL A 139 7.18 9.13 -9.68
CA VAL A 139 8.18 8.86 -8.63
C VAL A 139 7.53 8.75 -7.26
N VAL A 140 6.58 9.64 -6.95
CA VAL A 140 5.87 9.62 -5.67
C VAL A 140 5.00 8.36 -5.55
N VAL A 141 4.14 8.08 -6.54
CA VAL A 141 3.15 6.99 -6.46
C VAL A 141 3.77 5.60 -6.64
N ALA A 142 4.81 5.45 -7.47
CA ALA A 142 5.45 4.17 -7.73
C ALA A 142 6.57 3.82 -6.74
N PHE A 143 7.18 4.80 -6.05
CA PHE A 143 8.30 4.54 -5.14
C PHE A 143 8.12 5.08 -3.73
N VAL A 144 7.67 6.32 -3.55
CA VAL A 144 7.53 6.92 -2.21
C VAL A 144 6.33 6.32 -1.47
N ALA A 145 5.16 6.30 -2.11
CA ALA A 145 3.93 5.78 -1.52
C ALA A 145 4.06 4.32 -1.09
N PRO A 146 4.55 3.38 -1.93
CA PRO A 146 4.67 1.98 -1.53
C PRO A 146 5.61 1.78 -0.34
N VAL A 147 6.69 2.57 -0.22
CA VAL A 147 7.58 2.49 0.95
C VAL A 147 6.84 2.91 2.22
N VAL A 148 6.19 4.07 2.23
CA VAL A 148 5.53 4.61 3.43
C VAL A 148 4.32 3.77 3.83
N GLU A 149 3.53 3.34 2.85
CA GLU A 149 2.37 2.48 3.09
C GLU A 149 2.78 1.11 3.59
N GLU A 150 3.74 0.43 2.95
CA GLU A 150 4.17 -0.88 3.43
C GLU A 150 4.82 -0.77 4.82
N LEU A 151 5.56 0.29 5.13
CA LEU A 151 6.06 0.52 6.50
C LEU A 151 4.92 0.65 7.51
N THR A 152 3.83 1.32 7.12
CA THR A 152 2.65 1.50 7.97
C THR A 152 1.89 0.20 8.17
N TYR A 153 1.58 -0.53 7.11
CA TYR A 153 0.71 -1.70 7.15
C TYR A 153 1.48 -3.01 7.40
N ARG A 154 2.56 -3.28 6.68
CA ARG A 154 3.31 -4.57 6.69
C ARG A 154 4.49 -4.55 7.64
N GLY A 155 5.00 -3.36 7.91
CA GLY A 155 5.93 -3.08 9.00
C GLY A 155 5.17 -3.01 10.33
N LEU A 156 4.93 -1.79 10.80
CA LEU A 156 4.45 -1.56 12.15
C LEU A 156 3.09 -2.21 12.40
N GLY A 157 2.08 -1.96 11.56
CA GLY A 157 0.72 -2.49 11.74
C GLY A 157 0.67 -4.01 11.86
N PHE A 158 1.30 -4.72 10.91
CA PHE A 158 1.40 -6.17 10.94
C PHE A 158 2.07 -6.66 12.22
N SER A 159 3.19 -6.05 12.62
CA SER A 159 3.92 -6.45 13.82
C SER A 159 3.14 -6.16 15.12
N LEU A 160 2.32 -5.10 15.15
CA LEU A 160 1.41 -4.79 16.26
C LEU A 160 0.25 -5.81 16.35
N LEU A 161 -0.20 -6.34 15.22
CA LEU A 161 -1.33 -7.28 15.13
C LEU A 161 -0.92 -8.76 15.19
N ALA A 162 0.32 -9.10 14.84
CA ALA A 162 0.83 -10.47 14.82
C ALA A 162 0.69 -11.23 16.17
N PRO A 163 0.79 -10.59 17.35
CA PRO A 163 0.51 -11.24 18.64
C PRO A 163 -0.93 -11.77 18.78
N TYR A 164 -1.87 -11.29 17.97
CA TYR A 164 -3.27 -11.77 17.92
C TYR A 164 -3.48 -12.84 16.84
N GLY A 165 -2.44 -13.19 16.07
CA GLY A 165 -2.45 -14.19 15.02
C GLY A 165 -1.95 -13.64 13.68
N VAL A 166 -1.14 -14.42 12.98
CA VAL A 166 -0.59 -14.03 11.67
C VAL A 166 -1.71 -13.80 10.65
N THR A 167 -2.73 -14.66 10.64
CA THR A 167 -3.89 -14.49 9.76
C THR A 167 -4.67 -13.21 10.09
N VAL A 168 -4.82 -12.88 11.38
CA VAL A 168 -5.45 -11.62 11.82
C VAL A 168 -4.67 -10.41 11.31
N ALA A 169 -3.33 -10.43 11.43
CA ALA A 169 -2.49 -9.37 10.91
C ALA A 169 -2.60 -9.22 9.38
N ILE A 170 -2.61 -10.33 8.63
CA ILE A 170 -2.79 -10.30 7.17
C ILE A 170 -4.14 -9.68 6.79
N LEU A 171 -5.23 -10.18 7.37
CA LEU A 171 -6.58 -9.77 7.00
C LEU A 171 -6.87 -8.32 7.42
N LEU A 172 -6.58 -7.96 8.67
CA LEU A 172 -6.88 -6.61 9.16
C LEU A 172 -6.04 -5.55 8.48
N THR A 173 -4.72 -5.77 8.28
CA THR A 173 -3.90 -4.79 7.57
C THR A 173 -4.27 -4.70 6.09
N GLY A 174 -4.76 -5.78 5.47
CA GLY A 174 -5.26 -5.78 4.10
C GLY A 174 -6.57 -5.01 3.93
N VAL A 175 -7.55 -5.24 4.82
CA VAL A 175 -8.82 -4.49 4.82
C VAL A 175 -8.60 -3.02 5.12
N LEU A 176 -7.79 -2.70 6.13
CA LEU A 176 -7.49 -1.31 6.48
C LEU A 176 -6.72 -0.59 5.36
N PHE A 177 -5.85 -1.29 4.64
CA PHE A 177 -5.20 -0.76 3.45
C PHE A 177 -6.22 -0.37 2.37
N GLY A 178 -7.15 -1.28 2.04
CA GLY A 178 -8.21 -0.99 1.05
C GLY A 178 -9.08 0.19 1.47
N LEU A 179 -9.52 0.23 2.73
CA LEU A 179 -10.35 1.32 3.26
C LEU A 179 -9.62 2.68 3.23
N ALA A 180 -8.32 2.71 3.50
CA ALA A 180 -7.55 3.96 3.51
C ALA A 180 -7.46 4.67 2.16
N HIS A 181 -7.79 3.99 1.06
CA HIS A 181 -7.80 4.60 -0.27
C HIS A 181 -9.06 5.46 -0.52
N GLY A 182 -10.13 5.30 0.27
CA GLY A 182 -11.36 6.09 0.09
C GLY A 182 -12.17 5.75 -1.18
N LEU A 183 -11.82 4.65 -1.85
CA LEU A 183 -12.42 4.21 -3.12
C LEU A 183 -13.41 3.07 -2.83
N LEU A 184 -14.71 3.25 -3.13
CA LEU A 184 -15.75 2.26 -2.80
C LEU A 184 -15.82 1.14 -3.84
N ILE A 185 -15.70 1.48 -5.12
CA ILE A 185 -15.74 0.54 -6.24
C ILE A 185 -14.47 -0.29 -6.26
N ALA A 186 -13.30 0.34 -6.05
CA ALA A 186 -12.00 -0.35 -6.00
C ALA A 186 -11.73 -1.05 -4.66
N LEU A 187 -12.54 -0.84 -3.62
CA LEU A 187 -12.33 -1.40 -2.27
C LEU A 187 -12.07 -2.91 -2.28
N PRO A 188 -12.82 -3.76 -3.01
CA PRO A 188 -12.59 -5.21 -3.00
C PRO A 188 -11.22 -5.58 -3.58
N VAL A 189 -10.82 -4.95 -4.69
CA VAL A 189 -9.53 -5.19 -5.35
C VAL A 189 -8.38 -4.72 -4.46
N LEU A 190 -8.49 -3.53 -3.86
CA LEU A 190 -7.46 -2.97 -2.99
C LEU A 190 -7.33 -3.73 -1.66
N THR A 191 -8.45 -4.21 -1.12
CA THR A 191 -8.44 -5.11 0.04
C THR A 191 -7.73 -6.41 -0.28
N PHE A 192 -8.04 -7.03 -1.43
CA PHE A 192 -7.37 -8.24 -1.87
C PHE A 192 -5.87 -8.02 -2.10
N PHE A 193 -5.51 -6.91 -2.75
CA PHE A 193 -4.12 -6.48 -2.91
C PHE A 193 -3.42 -6.41 -1.55
N GLY A 194 -3.99 -5.68 -0.59
CA GLY A 194 -3.44 -5.52 0.75
C GLY A 194 -3.26 -6.85 1.49
N ILE A 195 -4.20 -7.79 1.33
CA ILE A 195 -4.10 -9.15 1.85
C ILE A 195 -2.94 -9.91 1.18
N ALA A 196 -2.80 -9.82 -0.14
CA ALA A 196 -1.76 -10.51 -0.90
C ALA A 196 -0.34 -10.06 -0.52
N VAL A 197 -0.10 -8.75 -0.39
CA VAL A 197 1.21 -8.25 0.07
C VAL A 197 1.43 -8.46 1.57
N GLY A 198 0.37 -8.50 2.38
CA GLY A 198 0.42 -8.95 3.78
C GLY A 198 0.84 -10.43 3.90
N TRP A 199 0.28 -11.30 3.06
CA TRP A 199 0.69 -12.69 2.94
C TRP A 199 2.14 -12.81 2.49
N LEU A 200 2.57 -12.02 1.49
CA LEU A 200 3.95 -12.01 1.02
C LEU A 200 4.93 -11.63 2.14
N ARG A 201 4.61 -10.60 2.93
CA ARG A 201 5.38 -10.26 4.14
C ARG A 201 5.44 -11.45 5.10
N ALA A 202 4.31 -12.08 5.38
CA ALA A 202 4.24 -13.21 6.31
C ALA A 202 5.11 -14.40 5.86
N ARG A 203 5.17 -14.67 4.56
CA ARG A 203 5.94 -15.79 3.97
C ARG A 203 7.43 -15.51 3.88
N THR A 204 7.82 -14.25 3.68
CA THR A 204 9.22 -13.85 3.48
C THR A 204 9.87 -13.30 4.75
N HIS A 205 9.08 -12.96 5.77
CA HIS A 205 9.49 -12.23 6.97
C HIS A 205 10.23 -10.92 6.66
N SER A 206 10.02 -10.36 5.48
CA SER A 206 10.71 -9.20 4.95
C SER A 206 9.69 -8.24 4.37
N ILE A 207 9.91 -6.94 4.57
CA ILE A 207 9.08 -5.92 3.95
C ILE A 207 9.50 -5.63 2.50
N TYR A 208 10.75 -5.90 2.12
CA TYR A 208 11.27 -5.52 0.81
C TYR A 208 10.55 -6.19 -0.37
N PRO A 209 10.17 -7.49 -0.33
CA PRO A 209 9.37 -8.09 -1.39
C PRO A 209 7.98 -7.44 -1.53
N SER A 210 7.35 -7.04 -0.43
CA SER A 210 6.06 -6.34 -0.45
C SER A 210 6.18 -4.94 -1.06
N ILE A 211 7.22 -4.18 -0.68
CA ILE A 211 7.53 -2.87 -1.30
C ILE A 211 7.76 -3.05 -2.80
N ALA A 212 8.58 -4.02 -3.21
CA ALA A 212 8.89 -4.23 -4.63
C ALA A 212 7.65 -4.62 -5.45
N LEU A 213 6.80 -5.51 -4.94
CA LEU A 213 5.55 -5.87 -5.60
C LEU A 213 4.62 -4.66 -5.72
N HIS A 214 4.47 -3.89 -4.64
CA HIS A 214 3.60 -2.72 -4.63
C HIS A 214 4.11 -1.62 -5.58
N SER A 215 5.40 -1.31 -5.56
CA SER A 215 6.03 -0.43 -6.55
C SER A 215 5.81 -0.91 -7.98
N LEU A 216 5.95 -2.20 -8.24
CA LEU A 216 5.71 -2.76 -9.57
C LEU A 216 4.25 -2.64 -9.99
N PHE A 217 3.32 -2.88 -9.07
CA PHE A 217 1.88 -2.75 -9.33
C PHE A 217 1.51 -1.31 -9.70
N ASN A 218 1.91 -0.33 -8.87
CA ASN A 218 1.63 1.09 -9.12
C ASN A 218 2.33 1.60 -10.37
N GLY A 219 3.60 1.25 -10.56
CA GLY A 219 4.35 1.63 -11.76
C GLY A 219 3.74 1.07 -13.04
N THR A 220 3.30 -0.19 -13.02
CA THR A 220 2.62 -0.81 -14.17
C THR A 220 1.29 -0.11 -14.45
N ALA A 221 0.47 0.16 -13.42
CA ALA A 221 -0.79 0.88 -13.59
C ALA A 221 -0.57 2.27 -14.24
N LEU A 222 0.40 3.04 -13.74
CA LEU A 222 0.72 4.35 -14.31
C LEU A 222 1.31 4.28 -15.72
N ILE A 223 2.14 3.28 -16.04
CA ILE A 223 2.65 3.13 -17.42
C ILE A 223 1.51 2.76 -18.38
N LEU A 224 0.63 1.84 -17.98
CA LEU A 224 -0.52 1.45 -18.80
C LEU A 224 -1.50 2.61 -19.00
N SER A 225 -1.63 3.49 -18.00
CA SER A 225 -2.48 4.67 -18.06
C SER A 225 -2.14 5.63 -19.21
N VAL A 226 -0.88 5.68 -19.62
CA VAL A 226 -0.39 6.62 -20.65
C VAL A 226 0.02 5.93 -21.95
N SER A 227 -0.03 4.60 -22.02
CA SER A 227 0.38 3.85 -23.21
C SER A 227 -0.73 3.66 -24.25
N GLY A 228 -1.94 4.14 -23.97
CA GLY A 228 -3.12 3.97 -24.85
C GLY A 228 -3.63 2.52 -24.90
N VAL A 229 -3.17 1.64 -24.02
CA VAL A 229 -3.62 0.24 -23.90
C VAL A 229 -4.78 0.10 -22.89
N GLY A 230 -5.13 1.18 -22.20
CA GLY A 230 -6.17 1.22 -21.16
C GLY A 230 -7.44 2.01 -21.51
N GLY A 231 -7.62 2.41 -22.76
CA GLY A 231 -8.85 3.05 -23.28
C GLY A 231 -9.64 2.14 -24.20
#